data_AF-A0A9E2WD04-F1
#
_entry.id   AF-A0A9E2WD04-F1
#
_cell.length_a   1.000
_cell.length_b   1.000
_cell.length_c   1.000
_cell.angle_alpha   90.00
_cell.angle_beta   90.00
_cell.angle_gamma   90.00
#
_symmetry.space_group_name_H-M   'P 1'
#
loop_
_entity.id
_entity.type
_entity.pdbx_description
1 polymer ?
#
loop_
_entity_poly.entity_id
_entity_poly.type
_entity_poly.pdbx_seq_one_letter_code
_entity_poly.pdbx_strand_id
1 'polypeptide(L)'
;LGLNTCPGGDKWVPGQSAEVPEEKARVSDGAPPPPDVRWTNHGNKHVAPKAPWPSVVKSTANGGAAKYLPGTDIEALERHAFVNGHDVNNGKPWKVIDMEKTIGANDGKETPYMRVELSANTIHRHPISEESFRKLTKNKK
;
A
#
# COMPACT_ATOMS: atom_id res chain seq x y z
N LEU A 1 61.33 -30.37 35.65
CA LEU A 1 61.51 -29.50 36.84
C LEU A 1 61.73 -28.08 36.31
N GLY A 2 60.95 -27.03 36.56
CA GLY A 2 59.63 -26.77 37.17
C GLY A 2 59.17 -25.39 36.64
N LEU A 3 57.90 -24.97 36.62
CA LEU A 3 57.08 -24.55 37.77
C LEU A 3 57.89 -23.71 38.79
N ASN A 4 57.53 -22.49 39.21
CA ASN A 4 56.40 -21.57 38.91
C ASN A 4 56.77 -20.16 39.53
N THR A 5 56.08 -19.02 39.39
CA THR A 5 54.76 -18.61 38.87
C THR A 5 54.76 -17.09 38.55
N CYS A 6 53.88 -16.59 37.68
CA CYS A 6 53.39 -15.20 37.69
C CYS A 6 51.84 -15.20 37.67
N PRO A 7 51.14 -14.40 38.49
CA PRO A 7 49.69 -14.49 38.66
C PRO A 7 48.90 -13.46 37.84
N GLY A 8 47.61 -13.77 37.60
CA GLY A 8 46.64 -12.89 36.96
C GLY A 8 46.48 -13.13 35.46
N GLY A 9 45.27 -13.27 34.91
CA GLY A 9 43.97 -13.32 35.60
C GLY A 9 42.77 -13.26 34.64
N ASP A 10 42.94 -12.56 33.52
CA ASP A 10 41.89 -12.27 32.56
C ASP A 10 41.50 -13.51 31.72
N LYS A 11 40.31 -14.04 32.02
CA LYS A 11 39.74 -15.18 31.29
C LYS A 11 39.17 -14.75 29.94
N TRP A 12 40.01 -14.78 28.90
CA TRP A 12 39.52 -14.77 27.53
C TRP A 12 38.78 -16.10 27.24
N VAL A 13 37.47 -16.01 26.96
CA VAL A 13 36.68 -17.15 26.48
C VAL A 13 35.86 -16.69 25.25
N PRO A 14 36.19 -17.16 24.03
CA PRO A 14 35.47 -16.74 22.83
C PRO A 14 34.20 -17.58 22.68
N GLY A 15 33.04 -17.01 23.02
CA GLY A 15 31.78 -17.76 23.09
C GLY A 15 30.52 -16.93 22.84
N GLN A 16 30.08 -16.91 21.58
CA GLN A 16 28.67 -16.82 21.15
C GLN A 16 27.81 -15.66 21.71
N SER A 17 27.81 -14.54 21.01
CA SER A 17 26.58 -13.78 20.75
C SER A 17 26.70 -12.97 19.46
N ALA A 18 25.58 -12.44 18.96
CA ALA A 18 25.47 -11.76 17.67
C ALA A 18 25.96 -12.61 16.47
N GLU A 19 25.27 -13.73 16.24
CA GLU A 19 25.06 -14.21 14.87
C GLU A 19 24.52 -13.04 14.03
N VAL A 20 25.25 -12.66 12.97
CA VAL A 20 24.83 -11.61 12.04
C VAL A 20 23.84 -12.20 11.04
N PRO A 21 22.54 -11.81 11.07
CA PRO A 21 21.60 -12.18 10.03
C PRO A 21 21.86 -11.24 8.85
N GLU A 22 22.76 -11.67 7.96
CA GLU A 22 22.88 -11.28 6.56
C GLU A 22 22.35 -9.87 6.23
N GLU A 23 23.24 -8.87 6.12
CA GLU A 23 22.92 -7.66 5.37
C GLU A 23 22.66 -8.07 3.92
N LYS A 24 21.40 -8.39 3.62
CA LYS A 24 20.98 -8.80 2.30
C LYS A 24 20.91 -7.56 1.42
N ALA A 25 22.08 -7.15 0.94
CA ALA A 25 22.31 -6.06 0.00
C ALA A 25 21.53 -6.28 -1.30
N ARG A 26 20.22 -6.03 -1.23
CA ARG A 26 19.31 -6.05 -2.35
C ARG A 26 19.65 -4.85 -3.21
N VAL A 27 20.44 -5.10 -4.25
CA VAL A 27 20.49 -4.27 -5.46
C VAL A 27 19.06 -3.89 -5.81
N SER A 28 18.72 -2.64 -5.52
CA SER A 28 17.40 -2.08 -5.71
C SER A 28 17.56 -0.98 -6.73
N ASP A 29 17.12 -1.30 -7.96
CA ASP A 29 16.92 -0.34 -9.03
C ASP A 29 16.11 0.87 -8.52
N GLY A 30 16.31 2.05 -9.12
CA GLY A 30 16.13 3.38 -8.51
C GLY A 30 14.72 3.85 -8.12
N ALA A 31 13.83 2.94 -7.72
CA ALA A 31 12.55 3.26 -7.11
C ALA A 31 12.72 3.91 -5.72
N PRO A 32 11.97 4.98 -5.40
CA PRO A 32 11.97 5.55 -4.05
C PRO A 32 11.41 4.54 -3.03
N PRO A 33 11.85 4.59 -1.76
CA PRO A 33 11.31 3.73 -0.71
C PRO A 33 9.79 3.93 -0.56
N PRO A 34 9.02 2.88 -0.21
CA PRO A 34 7.59 3.01 -0.02
C PRO A 34 7.29 4.05 1.09
N PRO A 35 6.22 4.85 0.94
CA PRO A 35 5.92 5.91 1.91
C PRO A 35 5.68 5.32 3.31
N ASP A 36 6.17 6.01 4.34
CA ASP A 36 6.05 5.61 5.77
C ASP A 36 4.63 5.80 6.31
N VAL A 37 3.71 5.04 5.72
CA VAL A 37 2.30 4.98 6.07
C VAL A 37 1.88 3.53 6.24
N ARG A 38 1.06 3.28 7.27
CA ARG A 38 0.44 1.98 7.50
C ARG A 38 -0.61 1.71 6.43
N TRP A 39 -0.80 0.47 6.03
CA TRP A 39 -1.89 0.09 5.11
C TRP A 39 -2.96 -0.73 5.83
N THR A 40 -4.19 -0.71 5.32
CA THR A 40 -5.25 -1.63 5.75
C THR A 40 -6.20 -2.00 4.62
N ASN A 41 -6.47 -3.31 4.50
CA ASN A 41 -7.46 -3.89 3.58
C ASN A 41 -8.92 -3.46 3.86
N HIS A 42 -9.16 -2.68 4.92
CA HIS A 42 -10.47 -2.30 5.42
C HIS A 42 -11.45 -3.50 5.54
N GLY A 43 -10.97 -4.63 6.09
CA GLY A 43 -11.77 -5.85 6.26
C GLY A 43 -12.08 -6.56 4.94
N ASN A 44 -11.21 -6.43 3.93
CA ASN A 44 -11.36 -6.97 2.57
C ASN A 44 -12.60 -6.45 1.80
N LYS A 45 -13.27 -5.36 2.25
CA LYS A 45 -14.54 -4.92 1.64
C LYS A 45 -14.45 -4.60 0.14
N HIS A 46 -13.26 -4.19 -0.33
CA HIS A 46 -12.98 -3.87 -1.74
C HIS A 46 -12.36 -5.02 -2.55
N VAL A 47 -12.10 -6.18 -1.94
CA VAL A 47 -11.64 -7.38 -2.66
C VAL A 47 -12.81 -7.96 -3.47
N ALA A 48 -12.57 -8.25 -4.75
CA ALA A 48 -13.56 -8.91 -5.60
C ALA A 48 -13.84 -10.35 -5.11
N PRO A 49 -15.12 -10.79 -5.08
CA PRO A 49 -15.44 -12.19 -4.83
C PRO A 49 -14.98 -13.06 -6.02
N LYS A 50 -14.88 -14.38 -5.80
CA LYS A 50 -14.62 -15.37 -6.86
C LYS A 50 -15.86 -15.54 -7.75
N ALA A 51 -16.11 -14.56 -8.62
CA ALA A 51 -17.24 -14.50 -9.55
C ALA A 51 -16.81 -13.91 -10.90
N PRO A 52 -17.56 -14.13 -12.00
CA PRO A 52 -17.28 -13.50 -13.28
C PRO A 52 -17.26 -11.97 -13.18
N TRP A 53 -16.28 -11.32 -13.80
CA TRP A 53 -16.07 -9.87 -13.67
C TRP A 53 -17.33 -9.03 -13.97
N PRO A 54 -18.13 -9.29 -15.01
CA PRO A 54 -19.38 -8.54 -15.24
C PRO A 54 -20.41 -8.64 -14.09
N SER A 55 -20.39 -9.72 -13.31
CA SER A 55 -21.22 -9.87 -12.10
C SER A 55 -20.64 -9.08 -10.92
N VAL A 56 -19.31 -9.01 -10.80
CA VAL A 56 -18.63 -8.15 -9.82
C VAL A 56 -18.90 -6.68 -10.10
N VAL A 57 -18.78 -6.25 -11.37
CA VAL A 57 -19.12 -4.88 -11.83
C VAL A 57 -20.56 -4.54 -11.43
N LYS A 58 -21.53 -5.39 -11.78
CA LYS A 58 -22.95 -5.22 -11.40
C LYS A 58 -23.17 -5.16 -9.88
N SER A 59 -22.40 -5.89 -9.07
CA SER A 59 -22.51 -5.83 -7.60
C SER A 59 -22.08 -4.49 -6.97
N THR A 60 -21.47 -3.59 -7.75
CA THR A 60 -21.12 -2.22 -7.32
C THR A 60 -22.19 -1.17 -7.65
N ALA A 61 -23.29 -1.56 -8.33
CA ALA A 61 -24.41 -0.67 -8.61
C ALA A 61 -25.25 -0.38 -7.35
N ASN A 62 -26.13 0.63 -7.40
CA ASN A 62 -27.15 0.90 -6.38
C ASN A 62 -26.59 1.07 -4.95
N GLY A 63 -25.39 1.65 -4.81
CA GLY A 63 -24.71 1.81 -3.52
C GLY A 63 -23.87 0.60 -3.07
N GLY A 64 -23.72 -0.42 -3.92
CA GLY A 64 -22.82 -1.55 -3.67
C GLY A 64 -21.35 -1.13 -3.54
N ALA A 65 -20.60 -1.82 -2.66
CA ALA A 65 -19.22 -1.47 -2.39
C ALA A 65 -18.31 -1.67 -3.61
N ALA A 66 -17.55 -0.63 -3.99
CA ALA A 66 -16.55 -0.68 -5.06
C ALA A 66 -15.59 -1.87 -4.93
N LYS A 67 -15.13 -2.42 -6.06
CA LYS A 67 -14.30 -3.63 -6.11
C LYS A 67 -13.08 -3.44 -7.01
N TYR A 68 -11.90 -3.83 -6.55
CA TYR A 68 -10.72 -3.94 -7.43
C TYR A 68 -10.84 -5.12 -8.40
N LEU A 69 -10.09 -5.10 -9.49
CA LEU A 69 -9.98 -6.25 -10.40
C LEU A 69 -9.44 -7.49 -9.66
N PRO A 70 -9.95 -8.71 -9.94
CA PRO A 70 -9.40 -9.95 -9.40
C PRO A 70 -7.90 -10.08 -9.70
N GLY A 71 -7.10 -10.44 -8.69
CA GLY A 71 -5.64 -10.60 -8.83
C GLY A 71 -4.84 -9.29 -8.75
N THR A 72 -5.47 -8.13 -8.53
CA THR A 72 -4.77 -6.87 -8.26
C THR A 72 -4.00 -6.96 -6.94
N ASP A 73 -2.72 -6.58 -6.94
CA ASP A 73 -2.01 -6.21 -5.70
C ASP A 73 -2.56 -4.86 -5.21
N ILE A 74 -3.48 -4.95 -4.26
CA ILE A 74 -4.18 -3.78 -3.73
C ILE A 74 -3.21 -2.90 -2.94
N GLU A 75 -2.33 -3.45 -2.10
CA GLU A 75 -1.43 -2.61 -1.29
C GLU A 75 -0.42 -1.85 -2.19
N ALA A 76 0.17 -2.51 -3.18
CA ALA A 76 1.09 -1.86 -4.11
C ALA A 76 0.39 -0.76 -4.93
N LEU A 77 -0.81 -1.03 -5.45
CA LEU A 77 -1.63 -0.04 -6.17
C LEU A 77 -2.01 1.15 -5.27
N GLU A 78 -2.43 0.87 -4.03
CA GLU A 78 -2.85 1.88 -3.06
C GLU A 78 -1.70 2.76 -2.55
N ARG A 79 -0.48 2.23 -2.47
CA ARG A 79 0.76 2.99 -2.20
C ARG A 79 1.17 3.82 -3.43
N HIS A 80 1.17 3.25 -4.63
CA HIS A 80 1.45 3.97 -5.88
C HIS A 80 0.53 5.18 -6.05
N ALA A 81 -0.78 5.00 -5.86
CA ALA A 81 -1.79 6.05 -5.95
C ALA A 81 -1.66 7.14 -4.85
N PHE A 82 -0.95 6.86 -3.75
CA PHE A 82 -0.66 7.84 -2.70
C PHE A 82 0.60 8.67 -2.99
N VAL A 83 1.59 8.09 -3.66
CA VAL A 83 2.79 8.82 -4.10
C VAL A 83 2.49 9.68 -5.33
N ASN A 84 1.83 9.10 -6.35
CA ASN A 84 1.68 9.71 -7.67
C ASN A 84 0.32 10.43 -7.89
N GLY A 85 -0.59 10.38 -6.93
CA GLY A 85 -1.93 10.98 -7.06
C GLY A 85 -1.98 12.49 -6.80
N HIS A 86 -2.92 13.17 -7.45
CA HIS A 86 -3.19 14.60 -7.29
C HIS A 86 -3.99 14.89 -6.02
N ASP A 87 -3.75 16.04 -5.39
CA ASP A 87 -4.53 16.49 -4.22
C ASP A 87 -5.97 16.88 -4.60
N VAL A 88 -6.91 16.66 -3.68
CA VAL A 88 -8.33 16.99 -3.90
C VAL A 88 -8.66 18.45 -3.59
N ASN A 89 -9.59 19.02 -4.35
CA ASN A 89 -10.09 20.39 -4.21
C ASN A 89 -10.80 20.71 -2.86
N ASN A 90 -11.00 19.73 -1.99
CA ASN A 90 -11.82 19.82 -0.78
C ASN A 90 -11.02 20.06 0.52
N GLY A 91 -9.68 20.11 0.46
CA GLY A 91 -8.81 20.42 1.60
C GLY A 91 -8.58 19.26 2.58
N LYS A 92 -9.04 18.05 2.28
CA LYS A 92 -8.69 16.83 3.02
C LYS A 92 -7.36 16.27 2.53
N PRO A 93 -6.59 15.52 3.35
CA PRO A 93 -5.35 14.85 2.94
C PRO A 93 -5.68 13.59 2.11
N TRP A 94 -6.35 13.80 0.99
CA TRP A 94 -6.77 12.77 0.05
C TRP A 94 -6.08 12.99 -1.29
N LYS A 95 -5.53 11.93 -1.88
CA LYS A 95 -5.13 11.94 -3.30
C LYS A 95 -6.24 11.35 -4.19
N VAL A 96 -6.17 11.62 -5.48
CA VAL A 96 -6.94 10.97 -6.53
C VAL A 96 -6.03 10.76 -7.75
N ILE A 97 -6.17 9.62 -8.43
CA ILE A 97 -5.35 9.28 -9.60
C ILE A 97 -6.24 8.65 -10.68
N ASP A 98 -5.90 8.92 -11.93
CA ASP A 98 -6.31 8.13 -13.09
C ASP A 98 -5.17 7.16 -13.42
N MET A 99 -5.48 5.87 -13.51
CA MET A 99 -4.50 4.82 -13.80
C MET A 99 -4.44 4.45 -15.28
N GLU A 100 -5.20 5.13 -16.16
CA GLU A 100 -5.35 4.95 -17.61
C GLU A 100 -5.94 3.58 -18.05
N LYS A 101 -5.75 2.53 -17.25
CA LYS A 101 -6.32 1.19 -17.38
C LYS A 101 -7.38 0.95 -16.30
N THR A 102 -8.37 0.12 -16.57
CA THR A 102 -9.29 -0.37 -15.54
C THR A 102 -8.51 -0.97 -14.36
N ILE A 103 -8.83 -0.53 -13.15
CA ILE A 103 -8.30 -1.08 -11.89
C ILE A 103 -9.39 -1.72 -11.02
N GLY A 104 -10.66 -1.46 -11.34
CA GLY A 104 -11.79 -1.93 -10.56
C GLY A 104 -13.14 -1.47 -11.12
N ALA A 105 -14.15 -1.50 -10.27
CA ALA A 105 -15.52 -1.11 -10.56
C ALA A 105 -16.14 -0.33 -9.39
N ASN A 106 -17.03 0.60 -9.71
CA ASN A 106 -17.84 1.38 -8.79
C ASN A 106 -19.11 1.88 -9.53
N ASP A 107 -20.25 1.99 -8.84
CA ASP A 107 -21.52 2.47 -9.43
C ASP A 107 -21.98 1.66 -10.66
N GLY A 108 -21.75 0.34 -10.62
CA GLY A 108 -22.16 -0.58 -11.69
C GLY A 108 -21.30 -0.49 -12.96
N LYS A 109 -20.16 0.21 -12.92
CA LYS A 109 -19.28 0.48 -14.06
C LYS A 109 -17.83 0.17 -13.71
N GLU A 110 -17.06 -0.22 -14.71
CA GLU A 110 -15.60 -0.30 -14.61
C GLU A 110 -14.98 1.11 -14.51
N THR A 111 -13.80 1.21 -13.91
CA THR A 111 -13.13 2.49 -13.68
C THR A 111 -11.59 2.37 -13.64
N PRO A 112 -10.86 3.34 -14.22
CA PRO A 112 -9.42 3.54 -14.00
C PRO A 112 -9.13 4.45 -12.78
N TYR A 113 -10.15 5.09 -12.20
CA TYR A 113 -9.99 6.12 -11.17
C TYR A 113 -10.09 5.56 -9.74
N MET A 114 -9.27 6.06 -8.81
CA MET A 114 -9.36 5.74 -7.36
C MET A 114 -9.16 6.95 -6.45
N ARG A 115 -9.72 6.88 -5.23
CA ARG A 115 -9.57 7.89 -4.16
C ARG A 115 -8.72 7.37 -3.00
N VAL A 116 -7.94 8.29 -2.41
CA VAL A 116 -6.79 7.96 -1.59
C VAL A 116 -6.71 8.74 -0.27
N GLU A 117 -7.51 8.35 0.72
CA GLU A 117 -7.77 9.08 1.98
C GLU A 117 -6.79 8.83 3.15
N LEU A 118 -5.79 9.67 3.41
CA LEU A 118 -4.93 9.48 4.61
C LEU A 118 -5.71 9.76 5.91
N SER A 119 -5.62 8.86 6.90
CA SER A 119 -6.17 9.05 8.25
C SER A 119 -5.33 8.31 9.29
N ALA A 120 -4.96 8.96 10.40
CA ALA A 120 -4.14 8.38 11.49
C ALA A 120 -2.90 7.59 11.00
N ASN A 121 -2.10 8.23 10.15
CA ASN A 121 -0.97 7.65 9.39
C ASN A 121 -1.26 6.30 8.68
N THR A 122 -2.53 6.06 8.34
CA THR A 122 -3.02 4.81 7.76
C THR A 122 -3.76 5.06 6.45
N ILE A 123 -3.48 4.21 5.45
CA ILE A 123 -4.03 4.27 4.11
C ILE A 123 -5.00 3.10 3.86
N HIS A 124 -6.19 3.45 3.37
CA HIS A 124 -7.31 2.58 3.02
C HIS A 124 -8.03 3.18 1.80
N ARG A 125 -8.24 2.46 0.70
CA ARG A 125 -8.63 3.09 -0.58
C ARG A 125 -9.79 2.38 -1.27
N HIS A 126 -10.32 3.00 -2.32
CA HIS A 126 -11.28 2.36 -3.21
C HIS A 126 -11.29 2.95 -4.63
N PRO A 127 -11.70 2.16 -5.64
CA PRO A 127 -12.07 2.68 -6.96
C PRO A 127 -13.25 3.65 -6.86
N ILE A 128 -13.29 4.67 -7.71
CA ILE A 128 -14.35 5.69 -7.74
C ILE A 128 -14.96 5.83 -9.13
N SER A 129 -16.18 6.35 -9.22
CA SER A 129 -16.75 6.76 -10.51
C SER A 129 -15.97 7.95 -11.09
N GLU A 130 -15.92 8.05 -12.42
CA GLU A 130 -15.37 9.23 -13.12
C GLU A 130 -16.00 10.54 -12.62
N GLU A 131 -17.30 10.53 -12.37
CA GLU A 131 -18.03 11.70 -11.85
C GLU A 131 -17.50 12.13 -10.48
N SER A 132 -17.13 11.18 -9.61
CA SER A 132 -16.47 11.45 -8.33
C SER A 132 -15.05 11.99 -8.52
N PHE A 133 -14.29 11.44 -9.47
CA PHE A 133 -12.94 11.93 -9.81
C PHE A 133 -13.01 13.38 -10.29
N ARG A 134 -13.85 13.67 -11.28
CA ARG A 134 -14.10 15.02 -11.81
C ARG A 134 -14.60 15.99 -10.73
N LYS A 135 -15.46 15.55 -9.79
CA LYS A 135 -15.92 16.35 -8.65
C LYS A 135 -14.79 16.71 -7.67
N LEU A 136 -13.77 15.86 -7.53
CA LEU A 136 -12.64 16.05 -6.61
C LEU A 136 -11.44 16.79 -7.25
N THR A 137 -11.26 16.69 -8.57
CA THR A 137 -10.16 17.36 -9.30
C THR A 137 -10.53 18.73 -9.86
N LYS A 138 -11.81 18.99 -10.17
CA LYS A 138 -12.26 20.29 -10.72
C LYS A 138 -11.86 21.44 -9.81
N ASN A 139 -11.06 22.37 -10.33
CA ASN A 139 -10.65 23.59 -9.64
C ASN A 139 -11.89 24.35 -9.13
N LYS A 140 -11.78 24.89 -7.91
CA LYS A 140 -12.65 26.00 -7.50
C LYS A 140 -12.32 27.21 -8.38
N LYS A 141 -13.36 27.84 -8.92
CA LYS A 141 -13.27 29.18 -9.49
C LYS A 141 -13.20 30.22 -8.37
#